data_AF-A0A426ZAM9-F1
#
_entry.id   AF-A0A426ZAM9-F1
#
_cell.length_a   1.000
_cell.length_b   1.000
_cell.length_c   1.000
_cell.angle_alpha   90.00
_cell.angle_beta   90.00
_cell.angle_gamma   90.00
#
_symmetry.space_group_name_H-M   'P 1'
#
loop_
_entity.id
_entity.type
_entity.pdbx_description
1 polymer ?
#
loop_
_entity_poly.entity_id
_entity_poly.type
_entity_poly.pdbx_seq_one_letter_code
_entity_poly.pdbx_strand_id
1 'polypeptide(L)'
;MKPWYLLLLLLGLSWTQANGHDYRDALAKSILFFEGQRSGKLPPEQRAQWRGDSALSDGSEAGVDLTGGYYDAGDNVKFGFPMAFTTTMLSWSVVEFGELMPAEELQNAAVAIRWATDYLLKTVSHPGLVFVQVTTRCHDFDGVGCLANNSSNL
;
A
#
# COMPACT_ATOMS: atom_id res chain seq x y z
N MET A 1 21.84 -16.22 -59.65
CA MET A 1 22.09 -15.45 -58.41
C MET A 1 23.08 -16.22 -57.56
N LYS A 2 24.15 -15.61 -57.04
CA LYS A 2 25.21 -16.34 -56.33
C LYS A 2 24.74 -16.74 -54.90
N PRO A 3 24.99 -17.97 -54.43
CA PRO A 3 24.40 -18.52 -53.19
C PRO A 3 24.83 -17.79 -51.90
N TRP A 4 25.99 -17.13 -51.91
CA TRP A 4 26.48 -16.32 -50.78
C TRP A 4 25.60 -15.11 -50.42
N TYR A 5 24.76 -14.61 -51.33
CA TYR A 5 23.84 -13.52 -51.03
C TYR A 5 22.73 -13.94 -50.06
N LEU A 6 22.31 -15.21 -50.07
CA LEU A 6 21.33 -15.73 -49.10
C LEU A 6 21.91 -15.82 -47.69
N LEU A 7 23.20 -16.17 -47.57
CA LEU A 7 23.88 -16.28 -46.28
C LEU A 7 24.06 -14.92 -45.60
N LEU A 8 24.36 -13.88 -46.39
CA LEU A 8 24.43 -12.49 -45.91
C LEU A 8 23.05 -11.93 -45.52
N LEU A 9 21.98 -12.34 -46.21
CA LEU A 9 20.60 -12.00 -45.86
C LEU A 9 20.14 -12.65 -44.54
N LEU A 10 20.61 -13.86 -44.25
CA LEU A 10 20.29 -14.58 -43.01
C LEU A 10 21.11 -14.09 -41.80
N LEU A 11 22.33 -13.58 -42.00
CA LEU A 11 23.16 -12.97 -40.95
C LEU A 11 22.74 -11.53 -40.59
N GLY A 12 21.94 -10.85 -41.44
CA GLY A 12 21.41 -9.50 -41.20
C GLY A 12 20.07 -9.45 -40.46
N LEU A 13 19.44 -10.61 -40.21
CA LEU A 13 18.28 -10.73 -39.34
C LEU A 13 18.75 -10.67 -37.88
N SER A 14 19.02 -9.45 -37.41
CA SER A 14 19.19 -9.16 -35.99
C SER A 14 17.99 -9.75 -35.24
N TRP A 15 18.26 -10.62 -34.26
CA TRP A 15 17.25 -11.06 -33.32
C TRP A 15 16.67 -9.82 -32.64
N THR A 16 15.45 -9.42 -33.00
CA THR A 16 14.73 -8.40 -32.24
C THR A 16 14.38 -9.04 -30.91
N GLN A 17 15.20 -8.78 -29.90
CA GLN A 17 14.90 -9.15 -28.53
C GLN A 17 13.61 -8.42 -28.16
N ALA A 18 12.51 -9.16 -28.01
CA ALA A 18 11.27 -8.61 -27.51
C ALA A 18 11.57 -8.05 -26.11
N ASN A 19 11.49 -6.73 -25.97
CA ASN A 19 11.78 -6.04 -24.72
C ASN A 19 10.58 -6.26 -23.78
N GLY A 20 10.49 -7.46 -23.22
CA GLY A 20 9.43 -7.85 -22.30
C GLY A 20 9.58 -7.12 -20.97
N HIS A 21 8.45 -6.75 -20.36
CA HIS A 21 8.45 -6.20 -19.01
C HIS A 21 8.61 -7.32 -17.97
N ASP A 22 9.37 -7.05 -16.91
CA ASP A 22 9.47 -7.95 -15.76
C ASP A 22 8.24 -7.75 -14.84
N TYR A 23 7.18 -8.51 -15.11
CA TYR A 23 5.96 -8.47 -14.32
C TYR A 23 6.12 -9.04 -12.91
N ARG A 24 7.14 -9.87 -12.67
CA ARG A 24 7.44 -10.37 -11.32
C ARG A 24 7.97 -9.25 -10.45
N ASP A 25 8.94 -8.50 -10.96
CA ASP A 25 9.48 -7.33 -10.28
C ASP A 25 8.42 -6.23 -10.09
N ALA A 26 7.59 -5.98 -11.11
CA ALA A 26 6.49 -5.03 -11.02
C ALA A 26 5.47 -5.41 -9.94
N LEU A 27 5.08 -6.70 -9.87
CA LEU A 27 4.16 -7.20 -8.85
C LEU A 27 4.74 -7.04 -7.44
N ALA A 28 6.00 -7.46 -7.24
CA ALA A 28 6.66 -7.36 -5.94
C ALA A 28 6.71 -5.92 -5.43
N LYS A 29 7.04 -4.96 -6.31
CA LYS A 29 7.06 -3.53 -5.98
C LYS A 29 5.65 -2.97 -5.74
N SER A 30 4.65 -3.40 -6.51
CA SER A 30 3.26 -3.00 -6.31
C SER A 30 2.72 -3.45 -4.95
N ILE A 31 3.14 -4.61 -4.45
CA ILE A 31 2.72 -5.08 -3.12
C ILE A 31 3.54 -4.37 -2.03
N LEU A 32 4.84 -4.14 -2.25
CA LEU A 32 5.70 -3.38 -1.34
C LEU A 32 5.19 -1.95 -1.11
N PHE A 33 4.55 -1.32 -2.12
CA PHE A 33 3.91 -0.01 -1.99
C PHE A 33 2.95 0.05 -0.79
N PHE A 34 2.16 -1.01 -0.53
CA PHE A 34 1.27 -1.04 0.63
C PHE A 34 2.02 -0.94 1.96
N GLU A 35 3.18 -1.59 2.10
CA GLU A 35 4.03 -1.44 3.29
C GLU A 35 4.51 -0.01 3.46
N GLY A 36 4.83 0.64 2.33
CA GLY A 36 5.16 2.05 2.25
C GLY A 36 4.05 3.00 2.71
N GLN A 37 2.78 2.55 2.73
CA GLN A 37 1.61 3.36 3.13
C GLN A 37 1.07 3.04 4.53
N ARG A 38 1.64 2.07 5.26
CA ARG A 38 1.09 1.68 6.59
C ARG A 38 1.11 2.83 7.59
N SER A 39 0.02 3.00 8.33
CA SER A 39 -0.10 3.89 9.50
C SER A 39 -0.22 3.04 10.77
N GLY A 40 0.20 3.58 11.92
CA GLY A 40 0.17 2.87 13.21
C GLY A 40 1.52 2.28 13.60
N LYS A 41 1.48 1.29 14.50
CA LYS A 41 2.66 0.57 14.99
C LYS A 41 3.07 -0.51 13.99
N LEU A 42 4.25 -0.39 13.39
CA LEU A 42 4.69 -1.26 12.31
C LEU A 42 5.21 -2.60 12.84
N PRO A 43 4.97 -3.71 12.12
CA PRO A 43 5.52 -5.00 12.49
C PRO A 43 7.05 -4.98 12.26
N PRO A 44 7.84 -5.58 13.17
CA PRO A 44 9.30 -5.60 13.04
C PRO A 44 9.79 -6.35 11.79
N GLU A 45 8.98 -7.25 11.24
CA GLU A 45 9.29 -8.03 10.04
C GLU A 45 8.97 -7.31 8.71
N GLN A 46 8.54 -6.05 8.75
CA GLN A 46 8.27 -5.26 7.53
C GLN A 46 9.49 -5.11 6.61
N ARG A 47 9.29 -5.10 5.29
CA ARG A 47 10.35 -4.90 4.28
C ARG A 47 10.70 -3.42 4.06
N ALA A 48 9.73 -2.52 4.18
CA ALA A 48 9.95 -1.07 4.05
C ALA A 48 10.64 -0.46 5.30
N GLN A 49 11.95 -0.67 5.41
CA GLN A 49 12.78 -0.28 6.57
C GLN A 49 12.95 1.23 6.76
N TRP A 50 12.55 2.04 5.77
CA TRP A 50 12.60 3.51 5.83
C TRP A 50 11.35 4.13 6.48
N ARG A 51 10.33 3.32 6.78
CA ARG A 51 9.14 3.72 7.54
C ARG A 51 9.33 3.41 9.03
N GLY A 52 8.70 4.21 9.90
CA GLY A 52 8.64 3.99 11.34
C GLY A 52 7.21 4.13 11.89
N ASP A 53 7.04 3.81 13.17
CA ASP A 53 5.76 3.94 13.88
C ASP A 53 5.20 5.37 13.76
N SER A 54 3.91 5.47 13.41
CA SER A 54 3.23 6.76 13.20
C SER A 54 1.77 6.73 13.66
N ALA A 55 1.18 7.91 13.88
CA ALA A 55 -0.26 8.06 14.14
C ALA A 55 -0.82 7.17 15.26
N LEU A 56 -0.03 6.96 16.32
CA LEU A 56 -0.37 6.08 17.45
C LEU A 56 -1.50 6.59 18.34
N SER A 57 -1.91 7.85 18.15
CA SER A 57 -3.00 8.50 18.87
C SER A 57 -4.29 8.60 18.05
N ASP A 58 -4.35 7.99 16.86
CA ASP A 58 -5.54 8.01 16.00
C ASP A 58 -6.77 7.48 16.74
N GLY A 59 -7.85 8.28 16.79
CA GLY A 59 -9.10 7.95 17.46
C GLY A 59 -9.20 8.36 18.93
N SER A 60 -8.09 8.81 19.55
CA SER A 60 -8.07 9.19 20.97
C SER A 60 -9.06 10.30 21.34
N GLU A 61 -9.28 11.28 20.46
CA GLU A 61 -10.26 12.37 20.68
C GLU A 61 -11.71 11.83 20.78
N ALA A 62 -11.99 10.70 20.13
CA ALA A 62 -13.30 10.03 20.18
C ALA A 62 -13.33 8.86 21.18
N GLY A 63 -12.26 8.66 21.95
CA GLY A 63 -12.17 7.57 22.94
C GLY A 63 -12.07 6.17 22.33
N VAL A 64 -11.62 6.06 21.07
CA VAL A 64 -11.52 4.79 20.32
C VAL A 64 -10.10 4.56 19.80
N ASP A 65 -9.74 3.31 19.52
CA ASP A 65 -8.50 2.99 18.81
C ASP A 65 -8.75 2.94 17.30
N LEU A 66 -8.19 3.90 16.57
CA LEU A 66 -8.20 3.93 15.10
C LEU A 66 -6.78 3.88 14.52
N THR A 67 -5.81 3.34 15.26
CA THR A 67 -4.47 3.06 14.76
C THR A 67 -4.47 1.92 13.72
N GLY A 68 -3.53 1.92 12.78
CA GLY A 68 -3.43 0.91 11.70
C GLY A 68 -3.82 1.47 10.33
N GLY A 69 -4.11 0.60 9.36
CA GLY A 69 -4.61 1.00 8.05
C GLY A 69 -3.57 1.71 7.16
N TYR A 70 -4.03 2.33 6.08
CA TYR A 70 -3.18 2.97 5.08
C TYR A 70 -3.40 4.47 5.00
N TYR A 71 -2.33 5.21 4.75
CA TYR A 71 -2.42 6.56 4.21
C TYR A 71 -2.85 6.51 2.76
N ASP A 72 -3.73 7.43 2.37
CA ASP A 72 -4.42 7.37 1.07
C ASP A 72 -3.49 7.62 -0.11
N ALA A 73 -2.65 8.65 0.00
CA ALA A 73 -1.76 9.07 -1.08
C ALA A 73 -0.40 9.54 -0.56
N GLY A 74 0.01 10.76 -0.90
CA GLY A 74 1.24 11.39 -0.40
C GLY A 74 1.07 12.17 0.91
N ASP A 75 -0.14 12.19 1.46
CA ASP A 75 -0.50 12.77 2.74
C ASP A 75 -0.55 11.70 3.84
N ASN A 76 -0.92 12.11 5.07
CA ASN A 76 -1.11 11.20 6.19
C ASN A 76 -2.59 11.05 6.58
N VAL A 77 -3.51 11.37 5.67
CA VAL A 77 -4.95 11.20 5.89
C VAL A 77 -5.35 9.75 5.57
N LYS A 78 -6.24 9.20 6.40
CA LYS A 78 -6.80 7.86 6.23
C LYS A 78 -8.21 8.02 5.71
N PHE A 79 -8.37 8.04 4.38
CA PHE A 79 -9.68 8.08 3.73
C PHE A 79 -10.25 6.65 3.64
N GLY A 80 -11.33 6.38 4.38
CA GLY A 80 -11.89 5.02 4.51
C GLY A 80 -12.45 4.45 3.21
N PHE A 81 -13.06 5.28 2.35
CA PHE A 81 -13.64 4.84 1.08
C PHE A 81 -12.59 4.33 0.07
N PRO A 82 -11.59 5.12 -0.34
CA PRO A 82 -10.55 4.64 -1.26
C PRO A 82 -9.72 3.50 -0.67
N MET A 83 -9.50 3.48 0.65
CA MET A 83 -8.87 2.35 1.32
C MET A 83 -9.69 1.06 1.15
N ALA A 84 -10.99 1.09 1.48
CA ALA A 84 -11.87 -0.07 1.34
C ALA A 84 -11.99 -0.54 -0.12
N PHE A 85 -12.05 0.39 -1.07
CA PHE A 85 -12.02 0.08 -2.50
C PHE A 85 -10.71 -0.64 -2.89
N THR A 86 -9.57 -0.09 -2.49
CA THR A 86 -8.25 -0.66 -2.80
C THR A 86 -8.08 -2.05 -2.19
N THR A 87 -8.50 -2.24 -0.94
CA THR A 87 -8.51 -3.55 -0.28
C THR A 87 -9.40 -4.55 -0.99
N THR A 88 -10.56 -4.13 -1.48
CA THR A 88 -11.47 -4.98 -2.25
C THR A 88 -10.83 -5.43 -3.56
N MET A 89 -10.20 -4.51 -4.31
CA MET A 89 -9.52 -4.82 -5.56
C MET A 89 -8.32 -5.74 -5.36
N LEU A 90 -7.52 -5.51 -4.31
CA LEU A 90 -6.40 -6.40 -3.97
C LEU A 90 -6.89 -7.79 -3.58
N SER A 91 -7.96 -7.88 -2.78
CA SER A 91 -8.56 -9.16 -2.39
C SER A 91 -9.11 -9.91 -3.60
N TRP A 92 -9.80 -9.23 -4.51
CA TRP A 92 -10.28 -9.84 -5.74
C TRP A 92 -9.13 -10.34 -6.61
N SER A 93 -8.06 -9.55 -6.76
CA SER A 93 -6.85 -9.99 -7.49
C SER A 93 -6.25 -11.27 -6.91
N VAL A 94 -6.18 -11.38 -5.58
CA VAL A 94 -5.70 -12.61 -4.90
C VAL A 94 -6.63 -13.80 -5.13
N VAL A 95 -7.95 -13.59 -5.09
CA VAL A 95 -8.93 -14.66 -5.35
C VAL A 95 -8.86 -15.16 -6.80
N GLU A 96 -8.73 -14.24 -7.76
CA GLU A 96 -8.76 -14.57 -9.19
C GLU A 96 -7.40 -15.10 -9.69
N PHE A 97 -6.30 -14.48 -9.26
CA PHE A 97 -4.96 -14.69 -9.82
C PHE A 97 -3.94 -15.22 -8.81
N GLY A 98 -4.35 -15.54 -7.58
CA GLY A 98 -3.44 -15.97 -6.51
C GLY A 98 -2.59 -17.20 -6.87
N GLU A 99 -3.13 -18.13 -7.66
CA GLU A 99 -2.38 -19.31 -8.15
C GLU A 99 -1.24 -18.96 -9.11
N LEU A 100 -1.31 -17.79 -9.76
CA LEU A 100 -0.27 -17.29 -10.66
C LEU A 100 0.77 -16.44 -9.93
N MET A 101 0.49 -16.02 -8.70
CA MET A 101 1.41 -15.21 -7.90
C MET A 101 2.55 -16.09 -7.34
N PRO A 102 3.79 -15.57 -7.27
CA PRO A 102 4.84 -16.19 -6.47
C PRO A 102 4.36 -16.37 -5.02
N ALA A 103 4.68 -17.50 -4.39
CA ALA A 103 4.20 -17.82 -3.03
C ALA A 103 4.52 -16.72 -2.00
N GLU A 104 5.70 -16.11 -2.11
CA GLU A 104 6.13 -14.98 -1.29
C GLU A 104 5.24 -13.74 -1.48
N GLU A 105 4.87 -13.42 -2.73
CA GLU A 105 4.04 -12.25 -3.02
C GLU A 105 2.56 -12.50 -2.71
N LEU A 106 2.07 -13.74 -2.86
CA LEU A 106 0.76 -14.13 -2.36
C LEU A 106 0.66 -13.91 -0.85
N GLN A 107 1.69 -14.31 -0.10
CA GLN A 107 1.77 -14.08 1.34
C GLN A 107 1.81 -12.58 1.67
N ASN A 108 2.62 -11.80 0.96
CA ASN A 108 2.71 -10.34 1.17
C ASN A 108 1.38 -9.64 0.86
N ALA A 109 0.68 -10.04 -0.21
CA ALA A 109 -0.64 -9.52 -0.56
C ALA A 109 -1.67 -9.86 0.52
N ALA A 110 -1.67 -11.09 1.05
CA ALA A 110 -2.54 -11.49 2.15
C ALA A 110 -2.28 -10.66 3.43
N VAL A 111 -1.02 -10.39 3.75
CA VAL A 111 -0.65 -9.51 4.87
C VAL A 111 -1.11 -8.07 4.63
N ALA A 112 -1.01 -7.57 3.40
CA ALA A 112 -1.50 -6.23 3.05
C ALA A 112 -3.04 -6.12 3.17
N ILE A 113 -3.77 -7.12 2.67
CA ILE A 113 -5.23 -7.20 2.84
C ILE A 113 -5.58 -7.19 4.33
N ARG A 114 -4.93 -8.06 5.12
CA ARG A 114 -5.16 -8.15 6.56
C ARG A 114 -4.94 -6.81 7.26
N TRP A 115 -3.87 -6.09 6.92
CA TRP A 115 -3.58 -4.79 7.52
C TRP A 115 -4.70 -3.77 7.33
N ALA A 116 -5.28 -3.71 6.13
CA ALA A 116 -6.43 -2.85 5.87
C ALA A 116 -7.70 -3.35 6.56
N THR A 117 -7.99 -4.65 6.49
CA THR A 117 -9.22 -5.19 7.09
C THR A 117 -9.21 -5.07 8.61
N ASP A 118 -8.07 -5.27 9.26
CA ASP A 118 -7.93 -5.08 10.71
C ASP A 118 -8.28 -3.64 11.10
N TYR A 119 -7.88 -2.64 10.29
CA TYR A 119 -8.29 -1.25 10.50
C TYR A 119 -9.78 -1.01 10.19
N LEU A 120 -10.30 -1.51 9.07
CA LEU A 120 -11.72 -1.35 8.70
C LEU A 120 -12.66 -1.99 9.73
N LEU A 121 -12.24 -3.08 10.38
CA LEU A 121 -13.00 -3.66 11.49
C LEU A 121 -13.04 -2.74 12.71
N LYS A 122 -11.97 -2.00 13.00
CA LYS A 122 -11.97 -0.98 14.06
C LYS A 122 -12.96 0.14 13.76
N THR A 123 -13.07 0.58 12.50
CA THR A 123 -13.95 1.70 12.14
C THR A 123 -15.43 1.40 12.29
N VAL A 124 -15.83 0.13 12.30
CA VAL A 124 -17.23 -0.33 12.47
C VAL A 124 -17.47 -1.06 13.80
N SER A 125 -16.50 -1.02 14.72
CA SER A 125 -16.55 -1.75 15.99
C SER A 125 -17.64 -1.27 16.96
N HIS A 126 -18.21 -0.09 16.72
CA HIS A 126 -19.22 0.54 17.57
C HIS A 126 -20.59 0.49 16.87
N PRO A 127 -21.62 -0.12 17.48
CA PRO A 127 -22.94 -0.23 16.87
C PRO A 127 -23.52 1.13 16.47
N GLY A 128 -23.93 1.26 15.20
CA GLY A 128 -24.52 2.50 14.66
C GLY A 128 -23.53 3.63 14.36
N LEU A 129 -22.23 3.39 14.51
CA LEU A 129 -21.17 4.36 14.21
C LEU A 129 -20.19 3.76 13.19
N VAL A 130 -19.81 4.57 12.20
CA VAL A 130 -18.77 4.23 11.23
C VAL A 130 -17.80 5.39 11.14
N PHE A 131 -16.53 5.12 11.46
CA PHE A 131 -15.45 6.09 11.28
C PHE A 131 -14.96 6.04 9.82
N VAL A 132 -15.19 7.13 9.07
CA VAL A 132 -14.87 7.17 7.64
C VAL A 132 -13.56 7.87 7.32
N GLN A 133 -13.02 8.65 8.25
CA GLN A 133 -11.81 9.43 8.05
C GLN A 133 -11.07 9.67 9.37
N VAL A 134 -9.74 9.62 9.32
CA VAL A 134 -8.87 10.06 10.41
C VAL A 134 -7.78 10.96 9.83
N THR A 135 -7.56 12.10 10.49
CA THR A 135 -6.50 13.06 10.17
C THR A 135 -6.01 13.69 11.48
N THR A 136 -4.75 14.12 11.52
CA THR A 136 -4.24 14.88 12.67
C THR A 136 -4.58 16.36 12.51
N ARG A 137 -4.80 17.08 13.61
CA ARG A 137 -5.16 18.52 13.58
C ARG A 137 -4.10 19.42 12.93
N CYS A 138 -2.88 18.92 12.73
CA CYS A 138 -1.81 19.67 12.08
C CYS A 138 -1.83 19.37 10.57
N HIS A 139 -2.73 20.06 9.87
CA HIS A 139 -2.87 20.19 8.42
C HIS A 139 -1.78 19.49 7.55
N ASP A 140 -2.10 18.34 6.97
CA ASP A 140 -1.30 17.66 5.94
C ASP A 140 -1.07 18.55 4.69
N PHE A 141 -1.86 19.61 4.51
CA PHE A 141 -1.81 20.50 3.34
C PHE A 141 -1.13 21.85 3.56
N ASP A 142 -0.91 22.32 4.80
CA ASP A 142 -0.55 23.73 5.04
C ASP A 142 0.86 23.99 5.57
N GLY A 143 1.65 22.97 5.94
CA GLY A 143 3.08 23.12 6.26
C GLY A 143 3.43 24.08 7.43
N VAL A 144 2.45 24.64 8.14
CA VAL A 144 2.66 25.50 9.30
C VAL A 144 2.56 24.64 10.55
N GLY A 145 3.70 24.39 11.21
CA GLY A 145 3.76 23.62 12.45
C GLY A 145 2.85 24.21 13.51
N CYS A 146 1.91 23.42 14.02
CA CYS A 146 1.06 23.86 15.12
C CYS A 146 1.88 23.84 16.41
N LEU A 147 1.95 25.01 17.03
CA LEU A 147 2.26 25.16 18.44
C LEU A 147 1.32 24.25 19.23
N ALA A 148 1.90 23.32 19.98
CA ALA A 148 1.18 22.52 20.96
C ALA A 148 0.40 23.48 21.87
N ASN A 149 -0.93 23.45 21.77
CA ASN A 149 -1.78 24.04 22.79
C ASN A 149 -1.65 23.15 24.02
N ASN A 150 -0.68 23.50 24.86
CA ASN A 150 -0.57 23.01 26.22
C ASN A 150 -1.76 23.56 26.99
N SER A 151 -2.85 22.81 27.04
CA SER A 151 -4.05 23.17 27.79
C SER A 151 -4.70 21.94 28.38
N SER A 152 -3.92 21.17 29.14
CA SER A 152 -4.41 20.41 30.30
C SER A 152 -3.22 19.77 31.03
N ASN A 153 -2.98 20.24 32.25
CA ASN A 153 -2.11 19.70 33.31
C ASN A 153 -0.69 20.28 33.43
N LEU A 154 -0.60 21.57 33.80
CA LEU A 154 -0.10 22.08 35.10
C LEU A 154 -0.28 23.61 35.16
#